data_AF-A0A8W8IQG6-F1
#
_entry.id   AF-A0A8W8IQG6-F1
#
_cell.length_a   1.000
_cell.length_b   1.000
_cell.length_c   1.000
_cell.angle_alpha   90.00
_cell.angle_beta   90.00
_cell.angle_gamma   90.00
#
_symmetry.space_group_name_H-M   'P 1'
#
loop_
_entity.id
_entity.type
_entity.pdbx_description
1 polymer ?
#
loop_
_entity_poly.entity_id
_entity_poly.type
_entity_poly.pdbx_seq_one_letter_code
_entity_poly.pdbx_strand_id
1 'polypeptide(L)'
;EEALTPDDLLYLEFLTKFEKNFISQGHYENRTIFESLDIGWQLLRIFPKQMLKRIPQSTLEKYYPRDAHKMNTRAGPSKGAEHSTQL
;
A
#
# COMPACT_ATOMS: atom_id res chain seq x y z
N GLU A 1 6.46 2.78 -35.16
CA GLU A 1 5.81 3.41 -34.00
C GLU A 1 6.09 2.54 -32.79
N GLU A 2 6.92 3.02 -31.89
CA GLU A 2 7.37 2.30 -30.69
C GLU A 2 6.32 2.54 -29.59
N ALA A 3 5.18 1.84 -29.71
CA ALA A 3 4.18 1.86 -28.66
C ALA A 3 4.76 1.18 -27.42
N LEU A 4 4.59 1.83 -26.27
CA LEU A 4 5.06 1.33 -24.99
C LEU A 4 4.56 -0.11 -24.74
N THR A 5 5.43 -1.00 -24.26
CA THR A 5 4.99 -2.38 -23.99
C THR A 5 4.05 -2.42 -22.76
N PRO A 6 3.23 -3.47 -22.62
CA PRO A 6 2.41 -3.63 -21.41
C PRO A 6 3.22 -3.61 -20.12
N ASP A 7 4.45 -4.15 -20.16
CA ASP A 7 5.36 -4.14 -19.01
C ASP A 7 5.88 -2.72 -18.71
N ASP A 8 6.22 -1.94 -19.74
CA ASP A 8 6.62 -0.55 -19.58
C ASP A 8 5.51 0.32 -18.97
N LEU A 9 4.25 0.07 -19.32
CA LEU A 9 3.10 0.75 -18.70
C LEU A 9 3.04 0.47 -17.19
N LEU A 10 3.33 -0.76 -16.76
CA LEU A 10 3.40 -1.11 -15.34
C LEU A 10 4.56 -0.39 -14.64
N TYR A 11 5.71 -0.24 -15.31
CA TYR A 11 6.83 0.53 -14.76
C TYR A 11 6.48 2.01 -14.61
N LEU A 12 5.80 2.62 -15.58
CA LEU A 12 5.34 4.01 -15.48
C LEU A 12 4.32 4.20 -14.36
N GLU A 13 3.38 3.27 -14.22
CA GLU A 13 2.40 3.29 -13.13
C GLU A 13 3.10 3.16 -11.77
N PHE A 14 4.05 2.22 -11.66
CA PHE A 14 4.86 2.04 -10.46
C PHE A 14 5.62 3.32 -10.10
N LEU A 15 6.32 3.95 -11.05
CA LEU A 15 7.08 5.18 -10.80
C LEU A 15 6.16 6.29 -10.28
N THR A 16 5.03 6.50 -10.96
CA THR A 16 4.05 7.52 -10.57
C THR A 16 3.54 7.28 -9.14
N LYS A 17 3.25 6.03 -8.78
CA LYS A 17 2.77 5.66 -7.44
C LYS A 17 3.90 5.69 -6.39
N PHE A 18 5.13 5.38 -6.77
CA PHE A 18 6.29 5.40 -5.89
C PHE A 18 6.63 6.84 -5.47
N GLU A 19 6.65 7.78 -6.41
CA GLU A 19 6.88 9.20 -6.10
C GLU A 19 5.81 9.76 -5.16
N LYS A 20 4.53 9.47 -5.45
CA LYS A 20 3.39 10.03 -4.71
C LYS A 20 3.10 9.36 -3.37
N ASN A 21 3.45 8.09 -3.17
CA ASN A 21 3.06 7.35 -1.96
C ASN A 21 4.26 6.95 -1.09
N PHE A 22 5.43 6.74 -1.70
CA PHE A 22 6.63 6.32 -0.98
C PHE A 22 7.58 7.48 -0.68
N ILE A 23 7.91 8.29 -1.70
CA ILE A 23 8.86 9.40 -1.58
C ILE A 23 8.21 10.62 -0.92
N SER A 24 7.03 11.04 -1.39
CA SER A 24 6.37 12.22 -0.84
C SER A 24 5.74 11.90 0.52
N GLN A 25 6.55 12.05 1.56
CA GLN A 25 6.10 12.06 2.94
C GLN A 25 5.82 13.51 3.35
N GLY A 26 4.71 13.75 4.03
CA GLY A 26 4.38 15.08 4.52
C GLY A 26 5.42 15.58 5.54
N HIS A 27 5.61 16.89 5.67
CA HIS A 27 6.55 17.48 6.64
C HIS A 27 6.31 17.06 8.11
N TYR A 28 5.10 16.58 8.42
CA TYR A 28 4.70 16.11 9.75
C TYR A 28 4.38 14.61 9.77
N GLU A 29 4.67 13.88 8.71
CA GLU A 29 4.43 12.44 8.63
C GLU A 29 5.62 11.70 9.23
N ASN A 30 5.41 11.04 10.36
CA ASN A 30 6.43 10.18 10.96
C ASN A 30 6.09 8.72 10.65
N ARG A 31 6.65 8.22 9.55
CA ARG A 31 6.42 6.87 9.07
C ARG A 31 7.39 5.90 9.73
N THR A 32 6.87 4.84 10.33
CA THR A 32 7.70 3.76 10.86
C THR A 32 8.31 2.90 9.75
N ILE A 33 9.35 2.14 10.07
CA ILE A 33 9.95 1.20 9.11
C ILE A 33 8.93 0.15 8.63
N PHE A 34 8.02 -0.29 9.49
CA PHE A 34 7.00 -1.29 9.14
C PHE A 34 5.95 -0.73 8.19
N GLU A 35 5.53 0.52 8.36
CA GLU A 35 4.63 1.20 7.43
C GLU A 35 5.30 1.43 6.07
N SER A 36 6.57 1.84 6.09
CA SER A 36 7.36 1.97 4.86
C SER A 36 7.45 0.65 4.11
N LEU A 37 7.71 -0.45 4.81
CA LEU A 37 7.73 -1.79 4.22
C LEU A 37 6.36 -2.20 3.67
N ASP A 38 5.25 -1.89 4.37
CA ASP A 38 3.92 -2.21 3.88
C ASP A 38 3.60 -1.45 2.58
N ILE A 39 3.90 -0.15 2.51
CA ILE A 39 3.73 0.67 1.30
C ILE A 39 4.62 0.13 0.17
N GLY A 40 5.86 -0.23 0.46
CA GLY A 40 6.76 -0.87 -0.52
C GLY A 40 6.14 -2.15 -1.10
N TRP A 41 5.58 -3.02 -0.26
CA TRP A 41 4.88 -4.22 -0.73
C TRP A 41 3.60 -3.91 -1.51
N GLN A 42 2.85 -2.88 -1.15
CA GLN A 42 1.67 -2.43 -1.92
C GLN A 42 2.08 -1.99 -3.34
N LEU A 43 3.20 -1.26 -3.48
CA LEU A 43 3.72 -0.86 -4.79
C LEU A 43 4.24 -2.05 -5.60
N LEU A 44 4.93 -2.99 -4.97
CA LEU A 44 5.43 -4.19 -5.66
C LEU A 44 4.31 -5.09 -6.21
N ARG A 45 3.10 -5.01 -5.66
CA ARG A 45 1.91 -5.75 -6.16
C ARG A 45 1.36 -5.23 -7.49
N ILE A 46 1.80 -4.06 -7.96
CA ILE A 46 1.48 -3.58 -9.32
C ILE A 46 2.03 -4.58 -10.35
N PHE A 47 3.17 -5.19 -10.05
CA PHE A 47 3.78 -6.18 -10.92
C PHE A 47 3.24 -7.59 -10.64
N PRO A 48 3.06 -8.42 -11.68
CA PRO A 48 2.75 -9.83 -11.51
C PRO A 48 3.93 -10.56 -10.84
N LYS A 49 3.63 -11.57 -10.02
CA LYS A 49 4.65 -12.30 -9.21
C LYS A 49 5.88 -12.75 -10.01
N GLN A 50 5.68 -13.11 -11.27
CA GLN A 50 6.71 -13.63 -12.18
C GLN A 50 7.78 -12.60 -12.55
N MET A 51 7.48 -11.30 -12.42
CA MET A 51 8.42 -10.20 -12.67
C MET A 51 9.28 -9.88 -11.44
N LEU A 52 8.88 -10.29 -10.24
CA LEU A 52 9.58 -10.02 -8.99
C LEU A 52 10.76 -10.99 -8.75
N LYS A 53 11.67 -11.09 -9.73
CA LYS A 53 12.76 -12.07 -9.76
C LYS A 53 13.88 -11.83 -8.72
N ARG A 54 13.95 -10.63 -8.15
CA ARG A 54 14.98 -10.24 -7.16
C ARG A 54 14.61 -10.62 -5.72
N ILE A 55 13.37 -11.03 -5.49
CA ILE A 55 12.87 -11.35 -4.14
C ILE A 55 12.89 -12.88 -3.97
N PRO A 56 13.46 -13.40 -2.87
CA PRO A 56 13.42 -14.84 -2.58
C PRO A 56 11.98 -15.37 -2.53
N GLN A 57 11.75 -16.56 -3.08
CA GLN A 57 10.40 -17.16 -3.14
C GLN A 57 9.73 -17.23 -1.77
N SER A 58 10.44 -17.70 -0.74
CA SER A 58 9.90 -17.81 0.63
C SER A 58 9.40 -16.47 1.20
N THR A 59 10.05 -15.36 0.85
CA THR A 59 9.61 -14.01 1.24
C THR A 59 8.42 -13.57 0.40
N LEU A 60 8.48 -13.81 -0.91
CA LEU A 60 7.42 -13.44 -1.84
C LEU A 60 6.11 -14.14 -1.48
N GLU A 61 6.13 -15.44 -1.21
CA GLU A 61 4.95 -16.22 -0.81
C GLU A 61 4.33 -15.72 0.50
N LYS A 62 5.14 -15.19 1.42
CA LYS A 62 4.67 -14.69 2.72
C LYS A 62 4.03 -13.30 2.64
N TYR A 63 4.52 -12.41 1.78
CA TYR A 63 4.16 -10.99 1.80
C TYR A 63 3.42 -10.50 0.54
N TYR A 64 3.52 -11.23 -0.58
CA TYR A 64 2.79 -10.93 -1.82
C TYR A 64 1.28 -11.14 -1.72
N PRO A 65 0.74 -12.28 -1.19
CA PRO A 65 -0.70 -12.56 -1.17
C PRO A 65 -1.48 -11.74 -0.12
N ARG A 66 -0.84 -10.78 0.55
CA ARG A 66 -1.52 -9.96 1.55
C ARG A 66 -2.53 -9.05 0.83
N ASP A 67 -3.78 -9.46 0.86
CA ASP A 67 -4.92 -8.75 0.28
C ASP A 67 -4.89 -7.27 0.65
N ALA A 68 -4.99 -6.39 -0.36
CA ALA A 68 -5.15 -4.94 -0.17
C ALA A 68 -6.46 -4.60 0.57
N HIS A 69 -7.31 -5.60 0.85
CA HIS A 69 -8.62 -5.46 1.43
C HIS A 69 -8.65 -5.20 2.96
N LYS A 70 -7.51 -5.15 3.66
CA LYS A 70 -7.46 -4.89 5.12
C LYS A 70 -7.22 -3.42 5.53
N MET A 71 -7.50 -2.45 4.66
CA MET A 71 -7.38 -1.01 4.98
C MET A 71 -8.70 -0.20 4.90
N ASN A 72 -9.88 -0.83 5.05
CA ASN A 72 -11.15 -0.07 5.11
C ASN A 72 -12.08 -0.39 6.30
N THR A 73 -11.57 -0.87 7.44
CA THR A 73 -12.43 -1.24 8.59
C THR A 73 -12.01 -0.70 9.96
N ARG A 74 -11.30 0.44 10.01
CA ARG A 74 -11.13 1.20 11.26
C ARG A 74 -11.97 2.49 11.27
N ALA A 75 -13.25 2.38 10.91
CA ALA A 75 -14.24 3.30 11.46
C ALA A 75 -14.51 2.83 12.90
N GLY A 76 -13.94 3.54 13.88
CA GLY A 76 -14.09 3.20 15.29
C GLY A 76 -15.56 3.21 15.73
N PRO A 77 -15.95 2.39 16.72
CA PRO A 77 -17.28 2.47 17.30
C PRO A 77 -17.36 3.75 18.12
N SER A 78 -18.02 4.78 17.58
CA SER A 78 -18.40 5.96 18.36
C SER A 78 -19.52 5.53 19.33
N LYS A 79 -19.11 5.02 20.50
CA LYS A 79 -20.02 4.85 21.65
C LYS A 79 -20.24 6.24 22.26
N GLY A 80 -21.29 6.92 21.80
CA GLY A 80 -21.92 7.99 22.58
C GLY A 80 -22.90 7.36 23.56
N ALA A 81 -22.40 6.99 24.74
CA ALA A 81 -23.23 6.81 25.92
C ALA A 81 -23.29 8.15 26.67
N GLU A 82 -24.38 8.32 27.42
CA GLU A 82 -24.64 9.32 28.47
C GLU A 82 -24.95 10.76 27.97
N HIS A 83 -26.02 11.44 28.41
CA HIS A 83 -26.72 11.35 29.69
C HIS A 83 -28.15 11.88 29.52
N SER A 84 -29.13 11.13 30.02
CA SER A 84 -30.44 11.67 30.38
C SER A 84 -30.25 12.83 31.36
N THR A 85 -30.85 13.97 31.08
CA THR A 85 -31.18 14.95 32.11
C THR A 85 -32.62 15.36 31.93
N GLN A 86 -33.43 14.84 32.85
CA GLN A 86 -34.74 15.31 33.24
C GLN A 86 -34.67 16.81 33.59
N LEU A 87 -35.58 17.62 33.05
CA LEU A 87 -36.44 18.58 33.76
C LEU A 87 -37.45 19.19 32.79
#